data_AF-A0A7J2SW19-F1
#
_entry.id   AF-A0A7J2SW19-F1
#
_cell.length_a   1.000
_cell.length_b   1.000
_cell.length_c   1.000
_cell.angle_alpha   90.00
_cell.angle_beta   90.00
_cell.angle_gamma   90.00
#
_symmetry.space_group_name_H-M   'P 1'
#
loop_
_entity.id
_entity.type
_entity.pdbx_description
1 polymer ?
#
loop_
_entity_poly.entity_id
_entity_poly.type
_entity_poly.pdbx_seq_one_letter_code
_entity_poly.pdbx_strand_id
1 'polypeptide(L)'
;MKRRGRRSDLEEEILLRKLSKLQEEKGGVLTFSEIHKMFVSEKIISNTKYRGNTRRILRRLMEKGYLEQMDRGKYRLKVSPKPFQVTELINEVREKYGDSMIYEWRVGGHLWSLAEGVVFGLSPEIEDNPVYKLVLEVLLIRLAAIFDAIVQLSIAARISKDPKKAPIPRTAVREFALNTLPHFIGERSGIDGDGLPAEDIIELYKLVVKNLPKYINVQPIQVDTIKEYIHISEKMLKKSIDVSGMIEDMIIASGESKETWHKIRELEKTVLVMYPPRHLIDEKEEERELYELLKMSIEEGNNNATLLAHMKVYDENVVGNVMKYLDSAINKKRKIDLMSRYKLVRAGMILDSVVTTYLSAKHEFRKPRHITHEEDAFSEVIEIDDFADNSMEDIVLKLREELNNARRHGYTLEEMIKGIWLSAWPLNAVPRFVILYHQTSENTIELVREAVRETLEAMNVRPPRNFDSLVREGYKLVKELDELLKRDSQKY
;
A
#
# COMPACT_ATOMS: atom_id res chain seq x y z
N MET A 1 -31.79 -13.97 15.14
CA MET A 1 -31.39 -15.24 14.50
C MET A 1 -30.10 -15.03 13.71
N LYS A 2 -28.93 -15.44 14.21
CA LYS A 2 -27.67 -15.40 13.45
C LYS A 2 -27.74 -16.44 12.33
N ARG A 3 -27.74 -16.02 11.06
CA ARG A 3 -27.59 -16.91 9.90
C ARG A 3 -26.25 -17.65 10.05
N ARG A 4 -26.28 -18.98 10.22
CA ARG A 4 -25.07 -19.83 10.24
C ARG A 4 -24.45 -19.79 8.84
N GLY A 5 -23.47 -18.90 8.65
CA GLY A 5 -22.65 -18.84 7.45
C GLY A 5 -21.79 -20.09 7.28
N ARG A 6 -21.12 -20.20 6.12
CA ARG A 6 -20.07 -21.19 5.88
C ARG A 6 -19.04 -21.10 7.03
N ARG A 7 -18.54 -22.25 7.48
CA ARG A 7 -17.40 -22.28 8.42
C ARG A 7 -16.23 -21.54 7.80
N SER A 8 -15.54 -20.73 8.60
CA SER A 8 -14.27 -20.12 8.18
C SER A 8 -13.22 -21.21 7.95
N ASP A 9 -12.18 -20.91 7.18
CA ASP A 9 -11.09 -21.86 6.97
C ASP A 9 -10.40 -22.25 8.30
N LEU A 10 -10.39 -21.35 9.29
CA LEU A 10 -9.92 -21.62 10.66
C LEU A 10 -10.78 -22.66 11.40
N GLU A 11 -12.10 -22.63 11.26
CA GLU A 11 -12.97 -23.65 11.87
C GLU A 11 -12.80 -25.03 11.21
N GLU A 12 -12.37 -25.07 9.95
CA GLU A 12 -12.03 -26.30 9.23
C GLU A 12 -10.66 -26.84 9.62
N GLU A 13 -9.68 -25.96 9.86
CA GLU A 13 -8.36 -26.29 10.42
C GLU A 13 -8.45 -27.03 11.75
N ILE A 14 -9.17 -26.44 12.71
CA ILE A 14 -9.38 -27.00 14.06
C ILE A 14 -10.05 -28.38 13.96
N LEU A 15 -10.97 -28.54 13.00
CA LEU A 15 -11.66 -29.79 12.73
C LEU A 15 -10.70 -30.88 12.23
N LEU A 16 -9.77 -30.53 11.33
CA LEU A 16 -8.77 -31.45 10.79
C LEU A 16 -7.80 -31.93 11.87
N ARG A 17 -7.37 -31.05 12.78
CA ARG A 17 -6.54 -31.43 13.94
C ARG A 17 -7.23 -32.44 14.85
N LYS A 18 -8.50 -32.20 15.18
CA LYS A 18 -9.30 -33.13 15.99
C LYS A 18 -9.47 -34.48 15.31
N LEU A 19 -9.68 -34.49 13.99
CA LEU A 19 -9.71 -35.72 13.20
C LEU A 19 -8.35 -36.43 13.18
N SER A 20 -7.23 -35.70 13.10
CA SER A 20 -5.89 -36.30 13.10
C SER A 20 -5.57 -36.99 14.41
N LYS A 21 -5.83 -36.31 15.52
CA LYS A 21 -5.68 -36.88 16.87
C LYS A 21 -6.53 -38.14 17.04
N LEU A 22 -7.80 -38.09 16.62
CA LEU A 22 -8.68 -39.26 16.67
C LEU A 22 -8.15 -40.40 15.79
N GLN A 23 -7.56 -40.08 14.63
CA GLN A 23 -6.99 -41.06 13.71
C GLN A 23 -5.75 -41.74 14.30
N GLU A 24 -4.89 -41.00 15.00
CA GLU A 24 -3.75 -41.54 15.76
C GLU A 24 -4.23 -42.48 16.87
N GLU A 25 -5.21 -42.06 17.67
CA GLU A 25 -5.80 -42.87 18.76
C GLU A 25 -6.48 -44.16 18.26
N LYS A 26 -6.96 -44.19 17.01
CA LYS A 26 -7.73 -45.30 16.43
C LYS A 26 -6.98 -46.15 15.40
N GLY A 27 -5.70 -45.88 15.17
CA GLY A 27 -4.86 -46.71 14.30
C GLY A 27 -5.05 -46.45 12.80
N GLY A 28 -5.31 -45.21 12.39
CA GLY A 28 -5.13 -44.76 11.00
C GLY A 28 -6.37 -44.76 10.09
N VAL A 29 -7.51 -45.31 10.53
CA VAL A 29 -8.79 -45.25 9.79
C VAL A 29 -9.92 -44.92 10.75
N LEU A 30 -10.75 -43.94 10.39
CA LEU A 30 -11.86 -43.46 11.20
C LEU A 30 -13.21 -43.90 10.63
N THR A 31 -14.06 -44.48 11.46
CA THR A 31 -15.44 -44.78 11.08
C THR A 31 -16.33 -43.54 11.20
N PHE A 32 -17.39 -43.48 10.40
CA PHE A 32 -18.41 -42.43 10.49
C PHE A 32 -18.96 -42.28 11.91
N SER A 33 -19.13 -43.39 12.63
CA SER A 33 -19.65 -43.36 14.00
C SER A 33 -18.67 -42.73 14.98
N GLU A 34 -17.37 -42.98 14.83
CA GLU A 34 -16.33 -42.37 15.68
C GLU A 34 -16.25 -40.86 15.43
N ILE A 35 -16.22 -40.47 14.15
CA ILE A 35 -16.22 -39.06 13.77
C ILE A 35 -17.48 -38.35 14.26
N HIS A 36 -18.65 -38.98 14.11
CA HIS A 36 -19.90 -38.40 14.55
C HIS A 36 -19.96 -38.23 16.06
N LYS A 37 -19.49 -39.22 16.83
CA LYS A 37 -19.40 -39.12 18.30
C LYS A 37 -18.47 -37.98 18.71
N MET A 38 -17.31 -37.86 18.08
CA MET A 38 -16.37 -36.77 18.33
C MET A 38 -16.98 -35.40 17.99
N PHE A 39 -17.66 -35.25 16.86
CA PHE A 39 -18.32 -33.98 16.52
C PHE A 39 -19.42 -33.59 17.51
N VAL A 40 -20.07 -34.57 18.15
CA VAL A 40 -21.07 -34.29 19.18
C VAL A 40 -20.41 -33.92 20.51
N SER A 41 -19.36 -34.64 20.95
CA SER A 41 -18.64 -34.33 22.19
C SER A 41 -17.99 -32.94 22.15
N GLU A 42 -17.48 -32.57 20.98
CA GLU A 42 -16.82 -31.28 20.74
C GLU A 42 -17.81 -30.14 20.44
N LYS A 43 -19.12 -30.36 20.59
CA LYS A 43 -20.20 -29.39 20.30
C LYS A 43 -20.20 -28.83 18.87
N ILE A 44 -19.48 -29.48 17.95
CA ILE A 44 -19.44 -29.19 16.51
C ILE A 44 -20.81 -29.51 15.88
N ILE A 45 -21.50 -30.51 16.42
CA ILE A 45 -22.88 -30.89 16.10
C ILE A 45 -23.68 -30.92 17.39
N SER A 46 -24.90 -30.39 17.33
CA SER A 46 -25.76 -30.18 18.50
C SER A 46 -26.18 -31.47 19.21
N ASN A 47 -26.38 -32.58 18.50
CA ASN A 47 -26.68 -33.88 19.10
C ASN A 47 -26.44 -35.08 18.15
N THR A 48 -26.58 -36.28 18.69
CA THR A 48 -26.41 -37.57 17.99
C THR A 48 -27.47 -37.88 16.91
N LYS A 49 -28.58 -37.14 16.86
CA LYS A 49 -29.62 -37.31 15.83
C LYS A 49 -29.24 -36.60 14.52
N TYR A 50 -28.34 -35.60 14.55
CA TYR A 50 -27.97 -34.80 13.37
C TYR A 50 -26.85 -35.42 12.51
N ARG A 51 -26.97 -36.70 12.15
CA ARG A 51 -25.99 -37.42 11.30
C ARG A 51 -25.81 -36.78 9.92
N GLY A 52 -26.85 -36.14 9.38
CA GLY A 52 -26.79 -35.42 8.10
C GLY A 52 -25.75 -34.28 8.08
N ASN A 53 -25.55 -33.60 9.22
CA ASN A 53 -24.57 -32.52 9.33
C ASN A 53 -23.14 -33.05 9.28
N THR A 54 -22.86 -34.17 9.95
CA THR A 54 -21.55 -34.86 9.82
C THR A 54 -21.27 -35.25 8.37
N ARG A 55 -22.26 -35.81 7.66
CA ARG A 55 -22.08 -36.17 6.24
C ARG A 55 -21.75 -34.97 5.37
N ARG A 56 -22.41 -33.82 5.58
CA ARG A 56 -22.12 -32.58 4.84
C ARG A 56 -20.70 -32.07 5.11
N ILE A 57 -20.28 -32.07 6.38
CA ILE A 57 -18.93 -31.67 6.77
C ILE A 57 -17.89 -32.58 6.12
N LEU A 58 -18.07 -33.91 6.21
CA LEU A 58 -17.15 -34.89 5.63
C LEU A 58 -17.08 -34.78 4.10
N ARG A 59 -18.22 -34.61 3.43
CA ARG A 59 -18.25 -34.41 1.97
C ARG A 59 -17.42 -33.20 1.56
N ARG A 60 -17.59 -32.08 2.24
CA ARG A 60 -16.82 -30.85 1.97
C ARG A 60 -15.32 -31.04 2.20
N LEU A 61 -14.93 -31.75 3.27
CA LEU A 61 -13.51 -32.05 3.52
C LEU A 61 -12.91 -32.98 2.46
N MET A 62 -13.70 -33.90 1.89
CA MET A 62 -13.28 -34.73 0.75
C MET A 62 -13.17 -33.91 -0.54
N GLU A 63 -14.14 -33.02 -0.82
CA GLU A 63 -14.10 -32.09 -1.98
C GLU A 63 -12.86 -31.18 -1.94
N LYS A 64 -12.46 -30.74 -0.73
CA LYS A 64 -11.22 -29.97 -0.51
C LYS A 64 -9.94 -30.83 -0.47
N GLY A 65 -10.05 -32.16 -0.60
CA GLY A 65 -8.91 -33.07 -0.65
C GLY A 65 -8.24 -33.39 0.69
N TYR A 66 -8.83 -32.98 1.82
CA TYR A 66 -8.28 -33.26 3.15
C TYR A 66 -8.58 -34.68 3.65
N LEU A 67 -9.74 -35.22 3.27
CA LEU A 67 -10.16 -36.58 3.60
C LEU A 67 -10.26 -37.44 2.34
N GLU A 68 -9.95 -38.72 2.49
CA GLU A 68 -10.28 -39.76 1.54
C GLU A 68 -11.24 -40.77 2.17
N GLN A 69 -12.21 -41.24 1.38
CA GLN A 69 -13.08 -42.32 1.80
C GLN A 69 -12.47 -43.65 1.36
N MET A 70 -12.02 -44.45 2.33
CA MET A 70 -11.36 -45.73 2.08
C MET A 70 -12.38 -46.85 1.75
N ASP A 71 -13.56 -46.79 2.38
CA ASP A 71 -14.64 -47.78 2.27
C ASP A 71 -15.97 -47.16 2.73
N ARG A 72 -17.09 -47.89 2.66
CA ARG A 72 -18.40 -47.43 3.10
C ARG A 72 -18.37 -47.00 4.58
N GLY A 73 -18.40 -45.69 4.80
CA GLY A 73 -18.38 -45.10 6.14
C GLY A 73 -17.03 -45.15 6.85
N LYS A 74 -15.91 -45.38 6.13
CA LYS A 74 -14.55 -45.29 6.65
C LYS A 74 -13.78 -44.17 5.96
N TYR A 75 -13.10 -43.35 6.74
CA TYR A 75 -12.41 -42.14 6.29
C TYR A 75 -10.97 -42.14 6.79
N ARG A 76 -10.08 -41.52 6.02
CA ARG A 76 -8.70 -41.26 6.41
C ARG A 76 -8.34 -39.82 6.02
N LEU A 77 -7.56 -39.14 6.86
CA LEU A 77 -6.91 -37.88 6.51
C LEU A 77 -5.82 -38.13 5.46
N LYS A 78 -5.97 -37.47 4.31
CA LYS A 78 -5.00 -37.49 3.21
C LYS A 78 -3.87 -36.48 3.45
N VAL A 79 -4.18 -35.40 4.17
CA VAL A 79 -3.23 -34.35 4.53
C VAL A 79 -3.12 -34.32 6.04
N SER A 80 -1.92 -34.53 6.57
CA SER A 80 -1.67 -34.31 7.99
C SER A 80 -1.87 -32.81 8.27
N PRO A 81 -2.70 -32.42 9.25
CA PRO A 81 -2.70 -31.04 9.69
C PRO A 81 -1.28 -30.66 10.10
N LYS A 82 -0.84 -29.46 9.70
CA LYS A 82 0.48 -28.97 10.13
C LYS A 82 0.45 -28.79 11.65
N PRO A 83 1.45 -29.30 12.38
CA PRO A 83 1.48 -29.21 13.85
C PRO A 83 1.52 -27.76 14.35
N PHE A 84 1.97 -26.82 13.51
CA PHE A 84 1.97 -25.40 13.76
C PHE A 84 1.49 -24.63 12.53
N GLN A 85 0.65 -23.62 12.75
CA GLN A 85 0.25 -22.66 11.72
C GLN A 85 0.39 -21.23 12.26
N VAL A 86 1.15 -20.41 11.52
CA VAL A 86 1.37 -19.00 11.86
C VAL A 86 0.04 -18.23 11.97
N THR A 87 -0.96 -18.55 11.16
CA THR A 87 -2.29 -17.94 11.18
C THR A 87 -3.03 -18.15 12.49
N GLU A 88 -2.85 -19.29 13.15
CA GLU A 88 -3.46 -19.54 14.47
C GLU A 88 -2.83 -18.64 15.54
N LEU A 89 -1.50 -18.48 15.51
CA LEU A 89 -0.79 -17.60 16.42
C LEU A 89 -1.19 -16.13 16.20
N ILE A 90 -1.32 -15.70 14.93
CA ILE A 90 -1.84 -14.38 14.58
C ILE A 90 -3.24 -14.17 15.17
N ASN A 91 -4.14 -15.13 14.97
CA ASN A 91 -5.52 -15.02 15.48
C ASN A 91 -5.56 -15.01 17.01
N GLU A 92 -4.74 -15.80 17.68
CA GLU A 92 -4.63 -15.80 19.14
C GLU A 92 -4.23 -14.42 19.67
N VAL A 93 -3.20 -13.79 19.08
CA VAL A 93 -2.77 -12.44 19.45
C VAL A 93 -3.91 -11.44 19.23
N ARG A 94 -4.58 -11.48 18.08
CA ARG A 94 -5.70 -10.57 17.75
C ARG A 94 -6.91 -10.75 18.66
N GLU A 95 -7.29 -11.98 18.97
CA GLU A 95 -8.43 -12.26 19.86
C GLU A 95 -8.16 -11.80 21.30
N LYS A 96 -6.91 -11.92 21.75
CA LYS A 96 -6.52 -11.59 23.13
C LYS A 96 -6.29 -10.10 23.35
N TYR A 97 -5.59 -9.44 22.43
CA TYR A 97 -5.12 -8.06 22.59
C TYR A 97 -5.80 -7.07 21.65
N GLY A 98 -6.57 -7.53 20.66
CA GLY A 98 -7.12 -6.65 19.63
C GLY A 98 -6.02 -5.96 18.83
N ASP A 99 -6.23 -4.68 18.53
CA ASP A 99 -5.28 -3.89 17.73
C ASP A 99 -4.16 -3.24 18.58
N SER A 100 -4.21 -3.33 19.91
CA SER A 100 -3.22 -2.68 20.79
C SER A 100 -1.84 -3.35 20.76
N MET A 101 -1.74 -4.55 20.19
CA MET A 101 -0.48 -5.30 20.02
C MET A 101 -0.21 -5.59 18.54
N ILE A 102 -0.61 -4.68 17.66
CA ILE A 102 -0.40 -4.78 16.22
C ILE A 102 0.36 -3.54 15.76
N TYR A 103 1.62 -3.73 15.37
CA TYR A 103 2.44 -2.67 14.79
C TYR A 103 2.48 -2.83 13.27
N GLU A 104 1.85 -1.92 12.53
CA GLU A 104 1.96 -1.85 11.07
C GLU A 104 3.14 -0.97 10.67
N TRP A 105 3.87 -1.36 9.63
CA TRP A 105 5.01 -0.60 9.15
C TRP A 105 5.12 -0.62 7.63
N ARG A 106 5.77 0.42 7.09
CA ARG A 106 6.01 0.64 5.67
C ARG A 106 7.40 1.22 5.48
N VAL A 107 8.20 0.63 4.58
CA VAL A 107 9.49 1.21 4.17
C VAL A 107 9.38 1.69 2.73
N GLY A 108 9.59 2.98 2.53
CA GLY A 108 9.49 3.65 1.23
C GLY A 108 9.34 5.17 1.34
N GLY A 109 9.29 5.83 0.19
CA GLY A 109 8.91 7.24 0.10
C GLY A 109 7.41 7.43 -0.09
N HIS A 110 6.95 8.68 -0.19
CA HIS A 110 5.55 8.96 -0.52
C HIS A 110 5.13 8.43 -1.90
N LEU A 111 6.07 8.34 -2.85
CA LEU A 111 5.81 7.93 -4.23
C LEU A 111 6.20 6.47 -4.54
N TRP A 112 6.78 5.75 -3.59
CA TRP A 112 7.24 4.39 -3.81
C TRP A 112 7.32 3.62 -2.50
N SER A 113 7.13 2.31 -2.52
CA SER A 113 7.29 1.47 -1.34
C SER A 113 8.07 0.24 -1.69
N LEU A 114 8.98 -0.14 -0.79
CA LEU A 114 9.81 -1.33 -0.95
C LEU A 114 9.10 -2.55 -0.38
N ALA A 115 8.60 -2.42 0.84
CA ALA A 115 7.86 -3.45 1.54
C ALA A 115 6.94 -2.82 2.59
N GLU A 116 5.91 -3.58 2.93
CA GLU A 116 5.05 -3.32 4.07
C GLU A 116 5.01 -4.56 4.97
N GLY A 117 4.60 -4.37 6.22
CA GLY A 117 4.48 -5.47 7.13
C GLY A 117 3.66 -5.16 8.37
N VAL A 118 3.40 -6.21 9.13
CA VAL A 118 2.71 -6.18 10.40
C VAL A 118 3.47 -7.03 11.41
N VAL A 119 3.71 -6.49 12.60
CA VAL A 119 4.24 -7.23 13.75
C VAL A 119 3.11 -7.42 14.76
N PHE A 120 2.63 -8.65 14.87
CA PHE A 120 1.69 -9.06 15.91
C PHE A 120 2.48 -9.35 17.19
N GLY A 121 1.98 -8.88 18.33
CA GLY A 121 2.67 -8.97 19.63
C GLY A 121 3.52 -7.73 19.94
N LEU A 122 3.42 -6.66 19.15
CA LEU A 122 4.17 -5.42 19.33
C LEU A 122 3.21 -4.22 19.40
N SER A 123 3.28 -3.44 20.48
CA SER A 123 2.45 -2.24 20.63
C SER A 123 2.96 -1.11 19.73
N PRO A 124 2.06 -0.34 19.07
CA PRO A 124 2.42 0.90 18.37
C PRO A 124 3.15 1.93 19.23
N GLU A 125 2.87 1.93 20.54
CA GLU A 125 3.51 2.83 21.52
C GLU A 125 5.02 2.58 21.67
N ILE A 126 5.57 1.52 21.06
CA ILE A 126 7.03 1.31 21.02
C ILE A 126 7.77 2.49 20.40
N GLU A 127 7.12 3.23 19.49
CA GLU A 127 7.68 4.42 18.86
C GLU A 127 7.83 5.61 19.81
N ASP A 128 7.12 5.64 20.93
CA ASP A 128 7.22 6.71 21.93
C ASP A 128 8.59 6.71 22.62
N ASN A 129 9.28 5.57 22.60
CA ASN A 129 10.69 5.49 22.99
C ASN A 129 11.58 5.79 21.77
N PRO A 130 12.28 6.93 21.73
CA PRO A 130 13.08 7.32 20.57
C PRO A 130 14.23 6.36 20.25
N VAL A 131 14.74 5.64 21.26
CA VAL A 131 15.81 4.65 21.06
C VAL A 131 15.25 3.39 20.41
N TYR A 132 14.09 2.92 20.85
CA TYR A 132 13.43 1.76 20.24
C TYR A 132 12.97 2.07 18.84
N LYS A 133 12.40 3.27 18.61
CA LYS A 133 12.05 3.75 17.29
C LYS A 133 13.25 3.70 16.33
N LEU A 134 14.38 4.28 16.71
CA LEU A 134 15.59 4.31 15.88
C LEU A 134 16.08 2.89 15.53
N VAL A 135 16.13 1.99 16.52
CA VAL A 135 16.54 0.59 16.30
C VAL A 135 15.57 -0.11 15.36
N LEU A 136 14.27 0.04 15.61
CA LEU A 136 13.23 -0.60 14.84
C LEU A 136 13.25 -0.11 13.39
N GLU A 137 13.41 1.19 13.15
CA GLU A 137 13.56 1.77 11.81
C GLU A 137 14.74 1.13 11.05
N VAL A 138 15.93 1.06 11.66
CA VAL A 138 17.11 0.44 11.04
C VAL A 138 16.87 -1.03 10.70
N LEU A 139 16.28 -1.79 11.63
CA LEU A 139 15.98 -3.22 11.44
C LEU A 139 14.93 -3.45 10.35
N LEU A 140 13.85 -2.67 10.34
CA LEU A 140 12.75 -2.82 9.37
C LEU A 140 13.17 -2.40 7.96
N ILE A 141 13.99 -1.34 7.83
CA ILE A 141 14.61 -0.97 6.54
C ILE A 141 15.48 -2.12 6.03
N ARG A 142 16.29 -2.74 6.91
CA ARG A 142 17.14 -3.88 6.53
C ARG A 142 16.31 -5.08 6.11
N LEU A 143 15.27 -5.41 6.87
CA LEU A 143 14.34 -6.49 6.54
C LEU A 143 13.65 -6.24 5.20
N ALA A 144 13.15 -5.03 4.94
CA ALA A 144 12.51 -4.67 3.67
C ALA A 144 13.44 -4.92 2.47
N ALA A 145 14.71 -4.53 2.57
CA ALA A 145 15.71 -4.76 1.52
C ALA A 145 15.98 -6.25 1.28
N ILE A 146 16.12 -7.04 2.36
CA ILE A 146 16.29 -8.50 2.29
C ILE A 146 15.05 -9.14 1.66
N PHE A 147 13.85 -8.71 2.05
CA PHE A 147 12.60 -9.21 1.51
C PHE A 147 12.47 -8.92 0.01
N ASP A 148 12.76 -7.71 -0.45
CA ASP A 148 12.76 -7.39 -1.89
C ASP A 148 13.75 -8.26 -2.66
N ALA A 149 14.97 -8.48 -2.14
CA ALA A 149 15.93 -9.40 -2.74
C ALA A 149 15.38 -10.83 -2.88
N ILE A 150 14.69 -11.35 -1.86
CA ILE A 150 14.03 -12.67 -1.89
C ILE A 150 12.90 -12.70 -2.92
N VAL A 151 12.09 -11.64 -2.99
CA VAL A 151 11.00 -11.50 -3.96
C VAL A 151 11.55 -11.52 -5.39
N GLN A 152 12.60 -10.76 -5.67
CA GLN A 152 13.26 -10.72 -6.97
C GLN A 152 13.84 -12.08 -7.36
N LEU A 153 14.46 -12.81 -6.43
CA LEU A 153 14.91 -14.19 -6.65
C LEU A 153 13.75 -15.12 -6.99
N SER A 154 12.62 -14.99 -6.28
CA SER A 154 11.42 -15.78 -6.54
C SER A 154 10.84 -15.50 -7.93
N ILE A 155 10.78 -14.23 -8.33
CA ILE A 155 10.32 -13.80 -9.65
C ILE A 155 11.23 -14.39 -10.73
N ALA A 156 12.55 -14.22 -10.60
CA ALA A 156 13.52 -14.75 -11.56
C ALA A 156 13.41 -16.29 -11.70
N ALA A 157 13.24 -16.99 -10.58
CA ALA A 157 13.04 -18.44 -10.57
C ALA A 157 11.73 -18.88 -11.24
N ARG A 158 10.64 -18.12 -11.10
CA ARG A 158 9.32 -18.41 -11.71
C ARG A 158 9.28 -18.10 -13.21
N ILE A 159 9.96 -17.05 -13.65
CA ILE A 159 10.03 -16.67 -15.06
C ILE A 159 10.92 -17.66 -15.83
N SER A 160 11.96 -18.19 -15.19
CA SER A 160 12.81 -19.20 -15.80
C SER A 160 12.11 -20.56 -15.87
N LYS A 161 12.17 -21.21 -17.04
CA LYS A 161 11.72 -22.61 -17.20
C LYS A 161 12.63 -23.60 -16.44
N ASP A 162 13.86 -23.19 -16.13
CA ASP A 162 14.84 -23.95 -15.34
C ASP A 162 15.44 -23.02 -14.26
N PRO A 163 15.12 -23.22 -12.97
CA PRO A 163 15.65 -22.39 -11.89
C PRO A 163 17.18 -22.34 -11.82
N LYS A 164 17.88 -23.36 -12.33
CA LYS A 164 19.37 -23.38 -12.36
C LYS A 164 19.96 -22.39 -13.35
N LYS A 165 19.17 -21.95 -14.33
CA LYS A 165 19.55 -20.98 -15.38
C LYS A 165 18.85 -19.64 -15.20
N ALA A 166 18.15 -19.45 -14.09
CA ALA A 166 17.48 -18.18 -13.81
C ALA A 166 18.51 -17.05 -13.73
N PRO A 167 18.21 -15.87 -14.30
CA PRO A 167 19.09 -14.72 -14.16
C PRO A 167 19.18 -14.32 -12.69
N ILE A 168 20.37 -13.89 -12.25
CA ILE A 168 20.58 -13.43 -10.87
C ILE A 168 20.18 -11.95 -10.78
N PRO A 169 19.16 -11.58 -9.98
CA PRO A 169 18.75 -10.20 -9.85
C PRO A 169 19.83 -9.33 -9.22
N ARG A 170 20.03 -8.12 -9.75
CA ARG A 170 21.02 -7.16 -9.22
C ARG A 170 20.76 -6.80 -7.76
N THR A 171 19.49 -6.67 -7.36
CA THR A 171 19.07 -6.45 -5.96
C THR A 171 19.58 -7.57 -5.05
N ALA A 172 19.45 -8.83 -5.47
CA ALA A 172 19.92 -9.97 -4.69
C ALA A 172 21.45 -9.97 -4.53
N VAL A 173 22.20 -9.62 -5.59
CA VAL A 173 23.65 -9.47 -5.51
C VAL A 173 24.06 -8.35 -4.56
N ARG A 174 23.37 -7.20 -4.62
CA ARG A 174 23.62 -6.07 -3.70
C ARG A 174 23.42 -6.50 -2.24
N GLU A 175 22.29 -7.12 -1.93
CA GLU A 175 22.00 -7.56 -0.56
C GLU A 175 22.92 -8.67 -0.09
N PHE A 176 23.31 -9.60 -0.97
CA PHE A 176 24.33 -10.60 -0.67
C PHE A 176 25.66 -9.96 -0.27
N ALA A 177 26.15 -9.00 -1.07
CA ALA A 177 27.39 -8.28 -0.76
C ALA A 177 27.30 -7.53 0.58
N LEU A 178 26.20 -6.81 0.82
CA LEU A 178 26.01 -6.06 2.07
C LEU A 178 25.86 -6.95 3.31
N ASN A 179 25.28 -8.15 3.19
CA ASN A 179 25.11 -9.08 4.31
C ASN A 179 26.34 -9.96 4.55
N THR A 180 27.33 -9.98 3.66
CA THR A 180 28.52 -10.84 3.81
C THR A 180 29.22 -10.61 5.14
N LEU A 181 29.50 -9.36 5.49
CA LEU A 181 30.22 -9.04 6.72
C LEU A 181 29.36 -9.38 7.96
N PRO A 182 28.12 -8.86 8.13
CA PRO A 182 27.23 -9.25 9.23
C PRO A 182 27.06 -10.76 9.37
N HIS A 183 26.98 -11.49 8.25
CA HIS A 183 26.81 -12.94 8.25
C HIS A 183 27.96 -13.65 8.95
N PHE A 184 29.22 -13.26 8.67
CA PHE A 184 30.39 -13.96 9.24
C PHE A 184 30.81 -13.48 10.63
N ILE A 185 30.56 -12.22 10.99
CA ILE A 185 30.99 -11.68 12.30
C ILE A 185 29.88 -11.74 13.36
N GLY A 186 28.62 -11.85 12.93
CA GLY A 186 27.45 -11.75 13.79
C GLY A 186 26.51 -12.94 13.63
N GLU A 187 25.85 -13.08 12.48
CA GLU A 187 24.73 -14.04 12.35
C GLU A 187 25.18 -15.50 12.42
N ARG A 188 26.07 -15.93 11.52
CA ARG A 188 26.51 -17.33 11.44
C ARG A 188 27.32 -17.73 12.66
N SER A 189 28.24 -16.83 13.01
CA SER A 189 29.12 -17.01 14.15
C SER A 189 28.48 -16.50 15.42
N GLY A 190 27.15 -16.35 15.54
CA GLY A 190 26.52 -15.94 16.80
C GLY A 190 25.22 -16.68 17.08
N ILE A 191 24.86 -17.65 16.24
CA ILE A 191 23.68 -18.52 16.41
C ILE A 191 23.75 -19.35 17.69
N ASP A 192 24.94 -19.70 18.17
CA ASP A 192 25.15 -20.40 19.45
C ASP A 192 25.82 -19.50 20.52
N GLY A 193 25.87 -18.19 20.26
CA GLY A 193 26.50 -17.21 21.14
C GLY A 193 28.01 -17.03 20.93
N ASP A 194 28.61 -17.63 19.90
CA ASP A 194 30.05 -17.48 19.56
C ASP A 194 30.42 -16.17 18.84
N GLY A 195 29.49 -15.22 18.78
CA GLY A 195 29.58 -14.02 17.96
C GLY A 195 30.38 -12.92 18.59
N LEU A 196 30.78 -11.95 17.76
CA LEU A 196 31.32 -10.74 18.33
C LEU A 196 30.22 -10.08 19.17
N PRO A 197 30.48 -9.81 20.47
CA PRO A 197 29.55 -9.08 21.30
C PRO A 197 29.39 -7.65 20.77
N ALA A 198 28.35 -6.95 21.23
CA ALA A 198 28.01 -5.62 20.72
C ALA A 198 29.17 -4.62 20.86
N GLU A 199 29.96 -4.73 21.93
CA GLU A 199 31.19 -3.97 22.18
C GLU A 199 32.19 -4.12 21.02
N ASP A 200 32.49 -5.36 20.64
CA ASP A 200 33.50 -5.68 19.63
C ASP A 200 33.02 -5.34 18.22
N ILE A 201 31.71 -5.47 17.96
CA ILE A 201 31.09 -5.01 16.71
C ILE A 201 31.25 -3.50 16.55
N ILE A 202 31.02 -2.72 17.63
CA ILE A 202 31.19 -1.27 17.62
C ILE A 202 32.66 -0.91 17.36
N GLU A 203 33.62 -1.59 18.00
CA GLU A 203 35.05 -1.37 17.76
C GLU A 203 35.45 -1.71 16.32
N LEU A 204 34.96 -2.82 15.77
CA LEU A 204 35.17 -3.15 14.37
C LEU A 204 34.64 -2.05 13.44
N TYR A 205 33.44 -1.53 13.67
CA TYR A 205 32.89 -0.46 12.85
C TYR A 205 33.71 0.84 12.93
N LYS A 206 34.28 1.17 14.09
CA LYS A 206 35.23 2.30 14.21
C LYS A 206 36.46 2.09 13.33
N LEU A 207 37.03 0.89 13.33
CA LEU A 207 38.17 0.55 12.49
C LEU A 207 37.83 0.61 11.00
N VAL A 208 36.67 0.12 10.60
CA VAL A 208 36.20 0.20 9.20
C VAL A 208 36.04 1.65 8.79
N VAL A 209 35.32 2.46 9.57
CA VAL A 209 35.04 3.87 9.26
C VAL A 209 36.30 4.71 9.16
N LYS A 210 37.31 4.44 9.99
CA LYS A 210 38.62 5.12 9.92
C LYS A 210 39.31 4.95 8.57
N ASN A 211 39.05 3.84 7.88
CA ASN A 211 39.69 3.47 6.61
C ASN A 211 38.75 3.63 5.40
N LEU A 212 37.50 4.06 5.59
CA LEU A 212 36.55 4.24 4.50
C LEU A 212 36.96 5.46 3.64
N PRO A 213 36.99 5.31 2.30
CA PRO A 213 37.20 6.46 1.42
C PRO A 213 35.97 7.39 1.48
N LYS A 214 36.17 8.67 1.18
CA LYS A 214 35.05 9.62 1.07
C LYS A 214 34.16 9.36 -0.15
N TYR A 215 34.71 8.73 -1.18
CA TYR A 215 34.03 8.46 -2.45
C TYR A 215 34.39 7.07 -2.99
N ILE A 216 33.44 6.41 -3.63
CA ILE A 216 33.66 5.24 -4.48
C ILE A 216 32.97 5.50 -5.82
N ASN A 217 33.72 5.51 -6.93
CA ASN A 217 33.18 5.79 -8.26
C ASN A 217 32.28 7.04 -8.30
N VAL A 218 32.77 8.16 -7.74
CA VAL A 218 32.07 9.46 -7.64
C VAL A 218 30.89 9.47 -6.65
N GLN A 219 30.44 8.32 -6.13
CA GLN A 219 29.39 8.27 -5.12
C GLN A 219 29.96 8.64 -3.73
N PRO A 220 29.42 9.67 -3.06
CA PRO A 220 29.86 10.04 -1.72
C PRO A 220 29.45 8.99 -0.69
N ILE A 221 30.36 8.65 0.21
CA ILE A 221 30.06 7.85 1.40
C ILE A 221 29.77 8.83 2.54
N GLN A 222 28.63 8.65 3.20
CA GLN A 222 28.21 9.46 4.36
C GLN A 222 28.98 9.07 5.63
N VAL A 223 30.30 9.20 5.60
CA VAL A 223 31.22 8.77 6.67
C VAL A 223 30.84 9.41 8.01
N ASP A 224 30.47 10.70 8.01
CA ASP A 224 30.13 11.41 9.23
C ASP A 224 28.81 10.94 9.84
N THR A 225 27.83 10.57 9.00
CA THR A 225 26.60 9.90 9.45
C THR A 225 26.92 8.54 10.08
N ILE A 226 27.80 7.73 9.48
CA ILE A 226 28.17 6.43 10.06
C ILE A 226 28.84 6.62 11.43
N LYS A 227 29.72 7.62 11.58
CA LYS A 227 30.32 7.95 12.89
C LYS A 227 29.28 8.34 13.94
N GLU A 228 28.25 9.09 13.56
CA GLU A 228 27.17 9.46 14.46
C GLU A 228 26.40 8.22 14.94
N TYR A 229 26.08 7.30 14.04
CA TYR A 229 25.44 6.03 14.39
C TYR A 229 26.31 5.16 15.32
N ILE A 230 27.62 5.13 15.11
CA ILE A 230 28.57 4.45 16.02
C ILE A 230 28.51 5.08 17.42
N HIS A 231 28.55 6.41 17.52
CA HIS A 231 28.48 7.12 18.80
C HIS A 231 27.14 6.90 19.53
N ILE A 232 26.04 6.87 18.78
CA ILE A 232 24.72 6.52 19.33
C ILE A 232 24.73 5.09 19.85
N SER A 233 25.30 4.14 19.10
CA SER A 233 25.41 2.73 19.49
C SER A 233 26.20 2.55 20.80
N GLU A 234 27.30 3.30 20.99
CA GLU A 234 28.06 3.28 22.26
C GLU A 234 27.22 3.78 23.45
N LYS A 235 26.44 4.84 23.24
CA LYS A 235 25.55 5.37 24.29
C LYS A 235 24.43 4.40 24.63
N MET A 236 23.92 3.70 23.62
CA MET A 236 22.89 2.68 23.77
C MET A 236 23.43 1.48 24.53
N LEU A 237 24.62 0.99 24.18
CA LEU A 237 25.26 -0.15 24.84
C LEU A 237 25.47 0.08 26.34
N LYS A 238 25.87 1.30 26.74
CA LYS A 238 26.00 1.66 28.17
C LYS A 238 24.69 1.60 28.96
N LYS A 239 23.55 1.58 28.28
CA LYS A 239 22.21 1.56 28.86
C LYS A 239 21.45 0.29 28.51
N SER A 240 22.04 -0.62 27.74
CA SER A 240 21.38 -1.86 27.37
C SER A 240 21.30 -2.80 28.56
N ILE A 241 20.22 -3.57 28.60
CA ILE A 241 20.00 -4.62 29.58
C ILE A 241 19.97 -5.95 28.84
N ASP A 242 20.48 -6.99 29.48
CA ASP A 242 20.36 -8.35 28.96
C ASP A 242 18.96 -8.89 29.28
N VAL A 243 18.02 -8.68 28.36
CA VAL A 243 16.64 -9.14 28.51
C VAL A 243 16.57 -10.66 28.60
N SER A 244 17.41 -11.38 27.86
CA SER A 244 17.46 -12.84 27.87
C SER A 244 17.94 -13.36 29.24
N GLY A 245 19.05 -12.82 29.75
CA GLY A 245 19.55 -13.14 31.08
C GLY A 245 18.54 -12.82 32.19
N MET A 246 17.82 -11.69 32.10
CA MET A 246 16.74 -11.37 33.04
C MET A 246 15.60 -12.40 33.02
N ILE A 247 15.23 -12.90 31.84
CA ILE A 247 14.22 -13.96 31.71
C ILE A 247 14.72 -15.27 32.32
N GLU A 248 15.98 -15.64 32.06
CA GLU A 248 16.61 -16.84 32.62
C GLU A 248 16.65 -16.79 34.17
N ASP A 249 17.08 -15.67 34.73
CA ASP A 249 17.10 -15.45 36.18
C ASP A 249 15.71 -15.56 36.80
N MET A 250 14.67 -15.04 36.13
CA MET A 250 13.29 -15.18 36.58
C MET A 250 12.82 -16.64 36.56
N ILE A 251 13.21 -17.42 35.54
CA ILE A 251 12.89 -18.85 35.46
C ILE A 251 13.54 -19.59 36.63
N ILE A 252 14.84 -19.39 36.84
CA ILE A 252 15.63 -20.03 37.90
C ILE A 252 15.07 -19.68 39.27
N ALA A 253 14.85 -18.38 39.55
CA ALA A 253 14.32 -17.92 40.83
C ALA A 253 12.91 -18.45 41.13
N SER A 254 12.11 -18.71 40.08
CA SER A 254 10.78 -19.29 40.22
C SER A 254 10.75 -20.82 40.36
N GLY A 255 11.90 -21.48 40.37
CA GLY A 255 12.00 -22.95 40.44
C GLY A 255 11.33 -23.64 39.25
N GLU A 256 11.41 -23.04 38.06
CA GLU A 256 10.78 -23.54 36.84
C GLU A 256 9.26 -23.72 36.95
N SER A 257 8.57 -22.84 37.69
CA SER A 257 7.12 -22.94 37.83
C SER A 257 6.45 -22.91 36.46
N LYS A 258 5.48 -23.82 36.25
CA LYS A 258 4.74 -23.92 34.99
C LYS A 258 4.01 -22.61 34.64
N GLU A 259 3.62 -21.83 35.65
CA GLU A 259 2.96 -20.54 35.48
C GLU A 259 3.92 -19.47 34.97
N THR A 260 5.13 -19.40 35.52
CA THR A 260 6.19 -18.49 35.05
C THR A 260 6.56 -18.79 33.61
N TRP A 261 6.76 -20.08 33.29
CA TRP A 261 7.02 -20.55 31.93
C TRP A 261 5.90 -20.17 30.96
N HIS A 262 4.64 -20.27 31.39
CA HIS A 262 3.53 -19.85 30.55
C HIS A 262 3.57 -18.33 30.30
N LYS A 263 3.83 -17.51 31.32
CA LYS A 263 3.91 -16.05 31.16
C LYS A 263 5.04 -15.64 30.22
N ILE A 264 6.22 -16.24 30.34
CA ILE A 264 7.36 -15.95 29.46
C ILE A 264 7.04 -16.33 28.01
N ARG A 265 6.53 -17.53 27.78
CA ARG A 265 6.13 -17.96 26.43
C ARG A 265 5.08 -17.04 25.82
N GLU A 266 4.19 -16.47 26.62
CA GLU A 266 3.22 -15.48 26.14
C GLU A 266 3.87 -14.16 25.76
N LEU A 267 4.90 -13.71 26.47
CA LEU A 267 5.64 -12.48 26.15
C LEU A 267 6.45 -12.61 24.85
N GLU A 268 6.91 -13.82 24.53
CA GLU A 268 7.69 -14.11 23.31
C GLU A 268 6.82 -14.37 22.07
N LYS A 269 5.48 -14.36 22.19
CA LYS A 269 4.55 -14.57 21.07
C LYS A 269 4.51 -13.35 20.14
N THR A 270 5.51 -13.28 19.28
CA THR A 270 5.61 -12.25 18.24
C THR A 270 5.58 -12.88 16.85
N VAL A 271 4.79 -12.31 15.94
CA VAL A 271 4.73 -12.74 14.53
C VAL A 271 4.99 -11.56 13.63
N LEU A 272 6.06 -11.64 12.83
CA LEU A 272 6.32 -10.71 11.74
C LEU A 272 5.72 -11.24 10.43
N VAL A 273 4.86 -10.45 9.81
CA VAL A 273 4.35 -10.67 8.46
C VAL A 273 4.90 -9.57 7.56
N MET A 274 5.47 -9.96 6.43
CA MET A 274 5.98 -9.04 5.41
C MET A 274 5.31 -9.34 4.07
N TYR A 275 4.95 -8.29 3.35
CA TYR A 275 4.27 -8.41 2.06
C TYR A 275 4.72 -7.29 1.10
N PRO A 276 4.61 -7.51 -0.23
CA PRO A 276 4.90 -6.46 -1.21
C PRO A 276 3.99 -5.25 -0.99
N PRO A 277 4.37 -4.05 -1.46
CA PRO A 277 3.51 -2.88 -1.41
C PRO A 277 2.06 -3.15 -1.81
N ARG A 278 1.08 -2.58 -1.08
CA ARG A 278 -0.35 -2.86 -1.31
C ARG A 278 -0.75 -2.61 -2.78
N HIS A 279 -0.26 -1.56 -3.43
CA HIS A 279 -0.52 -1.28 -4.86
C HIS A 279 -0.18 -2.42 -5.83
N LEU A 280 0.71 -3.34 -5.46
CA LEU A 280 1.08 -4.48 -6.31
C LEU A 280 0.19 -5.71 -6.11
N ILE A 281 -0.56 -5.77 -5.00
CA ILE A 281 -1.26 -6.99 -4.57
C ILE A 281 -2.75 -6.77 -4.24
N ASP A 282 -3.15 -5.53 -3.97
CA ASP A 282 -4.52 -5.15 -3.61
C ASP A 282 -5.13 -4.31 -4.74
N GLU A 283 -5.91 -4.97 -5.60
CA GLU A 283 -6.65 -4.33 -6.70
C GLU A 283 -7.61 -3.22 -6.21
N LYS A 284 -7.87 -3.13 -4.89
CA LYS A 284 -8.75 -2.14 -4.27
C LYS A 284 -8.01 -1.16 -3.36
N GLU A 285 -6.69 -1.07 -3.44
CA GLU A 285 -5.92 -0.14 -2.60
C GLU A 285 -6.41 1.29 -2.77
N GLU A 286 -6.57 1.78 -4.01
CA GLU A 286 -7.07 3.14 -4.28
C GLU A 286 -8.46 3.39 -3.67
N GLU A 287 -9.35 2.39 -3.71
CA GLU A 287 -10.66 2.49 -3.05
C GLU A 287 -10.52 2.57 -1.52
N ARG A 288 -9.61 1.80 -0.93
CA ARG A 288 -9.41 1.78 0.53
C ARG A 288 -8.73 3.05 1.02
N GLU A 289 -7.69 3.51 0.34
CA GLU A 289 -6.95 4.73 0.68
C GLU A 289 -7.90 5.93 0.63
N LEU A 290 -8.63 6.10 -0.47
CA LEU A 290 -9.63 7.16 -0.59
C LEU A 290 -10.73 7.02 0.47
N TYR A 291 -11.19 5.79 0.77
CA TYR A 291 -12.20 5.57 1.81
C TYR A 291 -11.73 6.05 3.18
N GLU A 292 -10.54 5.66 3.63
CA GLU A 292 -10.02 6.05 4.94
C GLU A 292 -9.75 7.57 5.00
N LEU A 293 -9.14 8.15 3.96
CA LEU A 293 -8.91 9.59 3.87
C LEU A 293 -10.21 10.40 3.98
N LEU A 294 -11.24 10.00 3.24
CA LEU A 294 -12.53 10.68 3.27
C LEU A 294 -13.27 10.44 4.59
N LYS A 295 -13.21 9.22 5.14
CA LYS A 295 -13.84 8.89 6.42
C LYS A 295 -13.24 9.72 7.56
N MET A 296 -11.91 9.74 7.69
CA MET A 296 -11.21 10.57 8.67
C MET A 296 -11.57 12.04 8.50
N SER A 297 -11.49 12.57 7.28
CA SER A 297 -11.85 13.97 7.01
C SER A 297 -13.29 14.30 7.37
N ILE A 298 -14.23 13.36 7.19
CA ILE A 298 -15.64 13.54 7.59
C ILE A 298 -15.76 13.55 9.12
N GLU A 299 -15.08 12.64 9.81
CA GLU A 299 -15.06 12.53 11.28
C GLU A 299 -14.44 13.77 11.93
N GLU A 300 -13.41 14.35 11.34
CA GLU A 300 -12.76 15.61 11.76
C GLU A 300 -13.60 16.87 11.42
N GLY A 301 -14.72 16.70 10.72
CA GLY A 301 -15.61 17.81 10.35
C GLY A 301 -15.04 18.73 9.26
N ASN A 302 -14.15 18.21 8.42
CA ASN A 302 -13.68 18.92 7.22
C ASN A 302 -14.84 19.13 6.25
N ASN A 303 -14.76 20.18 5.44
CA ASN A 303 -15.80 20.60 4.51
C ASN A 303 -15.63 19.94 3.13
N ASN A 304 -16.55 20.25 2.20
CA ASN A 304 -16.55 19.60 0.87
C ASN A 304 -15.34 19.96 0.00
N ALA A 305 -14.64 21.07 0.26
CA ALA A 305 -13.41 21.40 -0.46
C ALA A 305 -12.32 20.37 -0.14
N THR A 306 -12.04 20.12 1.14
CA THR A 306 -11.04 19.13 1.55
C THR A 306 -11.32 17.74 0.99
N LEU A 307 -12.58 17.29 1.08
CA LEU A 307 -12.99 16.01 0.48
C LEU A 307 -12.79 15.98 -1.05
N LEU A 308 -13.16 17.05 -1.74
CA LEU A 308 -13.00 17.15 -3.19
C LEU A 308 -11.52 17.17 -3.62
N ALA A 309 -10.66 17.80 -2.84
CA ALA A 309 -9.22 17.82 -3.05
C ALA A 309 -8.63 16.40 -3.01
N HIS A 310 -9.06 15.58 -2.03
CA HIS A 310 -8.66 14.17 -1.96
C HIS A 310 -9.21 13.34 -3.13
N MET A 311 -10.47 13.54 -3.52
CA MET A 311 -11.11 12.75 -4.59
C MET A 311 -10.51 13.01 -5.98
N LYS A 312 -10.00 14.21 -6.24
CA LYS A 312 -9.64 14.67 -7.59
C LYS A 312 -8.65 13.75 -8.32
N VAL A 313 -7.68 13.19 -7.61
CA VAL A 313 -6.61 12.37 -8.19
C VAL A 313 -7.09 10.96 -8.59
N TYR A 314 -8.27 10.55 -8.11
CA TYR A 314 -8.83 9.23 -8.36
C TYR A 314 -9.81 9.23 -9.53
N ASP A 315 -9.96 8.08 -10.17
CA ASP A 315 -10.91 7.87 -11.25
C ASP A 315 -12.36 7.80 -10.77
N GLU A 316 -13.29 8.12 -11.68
CA GLU A 316 -14.72 8.24 -11.36
C GLU A 316 -15.32 6.93 -10.84
N ASN A 317 -14.81 5.77 -11.28
CA ASN A 317 -15.23 4.47 -10.78
C ASN A 317 -14.84 4.24 -9.32
N VAL A 318 -13.58 4.56 -8.96
CA VAL A 318 -13.06 4.46 -7.59
C VAL A 318 -13.86 5.37 -6.67
N VAL A 319 -13.97 6.65 -7.05
CA VAL A 319 -14.75 7.63 -6.32
C VAL A 319 -16.21 7.19 -6.15
N GLY A 320 -16.83 6.70 -7.23
CA GLY A 320 -18.21 6.22 -7.20
C GLY A 320 -18.42 5.03 -6.26
N ASN A 321 -17.45 4.13 -6.15
CA ASN A 321 -17.50 2.99 -5.22
C ASN A 321 -17.28 3.44 -3.77
N VAL A 322 -16.27 4.26 -3.51
CA VAL A 322 -15.99 4.78 -2.17
C VAL A 322 -17.16 5.58 -1.61
N MET A 323 -17.80 6.39 -2.44
CA MET A 323 -18.98 7.14 -2.03
C MET A 323 -20.17 6.23 -1.67
N LYS A 324 -20.27 5.00 -2.20
CA LYS A 324 -21.25 4.00 -1.74
C LYS A 324 -20.86 3.44 -0.37
N TYR A 325 -19.58 3.17 -0.13
CA TYR A 325 -19.11 2.69 1.18
C TYR A 325 -19.35 3.70 2.29
N LEU A 326 -19.27 5.00 1.99
CA LEU A 326 -19.49 6.09 2.94
C LEU A 326 -20.97 6.41 3.22
N ASP A 327 -21.95 5.67 2.67
CA ASP A 327 -23.39 5.99 2.81
C ASP A 327 -23.87 6.14 4.26
N SER A 328 -23.21 5.48 5.22
CA SER A 328 -23.50 5.62 6.65
C SER A 328 -22.83 6.82 7.32
N ALA A 329 -21.74 7.34 6.75
CA ALA A 329 -20.91 8.40 7.32
C ALA A 329 -21.24 9.79 6.74
N ILE A 330 -21.72 9.87 5.50
CA ILE A 330 -22.06 11.13 4.83
C ILE A 330 -23.57 11.25 4.59
N ASN A 331 -24.14 12.42 4.89
CA ASN A 331 -25.55 12.65 4.60
C ASN A 331 -25.80 12.72 3.08
N LYS A 332 -26.99 12.30 2.65
CA LYS A 332 -27.38 12.19 1.24
C LYS A 332 -27.22 13.50 0.46
N LYS A 333 -27.58 14.64 1.05
CA LYS A 333 -27.49 15.96 0.39
C LYS A 333 -26.02 16.32 0.11
N ARG A 334 -25.16 16.14 1.10
CA ARG A 334 -23.73 16.42 1.03
C ARG A 334 -23.04 15.51 0.01
N LYS A 335 -23.40 14.23 -0.04
CA LYS A 335 -22.92 13.28 -1.06
C LYS A 335 -23.29 13.70 -2.48
N ILE A 336 -24.54 14.12 -2.70
CA ILE A 336 -24.98 14.58 -4.03
C ILE A 336 -24.21 15.84 -4.46
N ASP A 337 -24.07 16.82 -3.57
CA ASP A 337 -23.30 18.04 -3.84
C ASP A 337 -21.82 17.73 -4.15
N LEU A 338 -21.19 16.87 -3.35
CA LEU A 338 -19.80 16.47 -3.53
C LEU A 338 -19.58 15.73 -4.87
N MET A 339 -20.45 14.78 -5.22
CA MET A 339 -20.39 14.09 -6.50
C MET A 339 -20.63 15.03 -7.69
N SER A 340 -21.53 16.01 -7.55
CA SER A 340 -21.77 17.03 -8.58
C SER A 340 -20.53 17.89 -8.80
N ARG A 341 -19.84 18.29 -7.71
CA ARG A 341 -18.59 19.05 -7.79
C ARG A 341 -17.45 18.22 -8.38
N TYR A 342 -17.34 16.95 -8.01
CA TYR A 342 -16.36 16.03 -8.59
C TYR A 342 -16.55 15.88 -10.10
N LYS A 343 -17.79 15.74 -10.58
CA LYS A 343 -18.07 15.73 -12.02
C LYS A 343 -17.66 17.01 -12.72
N LEU A 344 -17.87 18.18 -12.09
CA LEU A 344 -17.37 19.46 -12.62
C LEU A 344 -15.84 19.48 -12.71
N VAL A 345 -15.13 18.95 -11.71
CA VAL A 345 -13.66 18.84 -11.76
C VAL A 345 -13.22 17.99 -12.96
N ARG A 346 -13.80 16.80 -13.14
CA ARG A 346 -13.47 15.90 -14.27
C ARG A 346 -13.78 16.54 -15.62
N ALA A 347 -14.94 17.18 -15.76
CA ALA A 347 -15.31 17.92 -16.97
C ALA A 347 -14.30 19.04 -17.29
N GLY A 348 -13.86 19.77 -16.25
CA GLY A 348 -12.87 20.82 -16.35
C GLY A 348 -11.49 20.33 -16.78
N MET A 349 -11.03 19.21 -16.23
CA MET A 349 -9.74 18.60 -16.60
C MET A 349 -9.70 18.18 -18.07
N ILE A 350 -10.82 17.68 -18.61
CA ILE A 350 -10.92 17.33 -20.05
C ILE A 350 -10.76 18.58 -20.91
N LEU A 351 -11.51 19.65 -20.62
CA LEU A 351 -11.42 20.86 -21.43
C LEU A 351 -10.06 21.56 -21.29
N ASP A 352 -9.49 21.55 -20.09
CA ASP A 352 -8.14 22.06 -19.84
C ASP A 352 -7.07 21.29 -20.63
N SER A 353 -7.17 19.95 -20.69
CA SER A 353 -6.33 19.10 -21.56
C SER A 353 -6.46 19.51 -23.02
N VAL A 354 -7.70 19.62 -23.52
CA VAL A 354 -7.98 20.02 -24.90
C VAL A 354 -7.42 21.40 -25.25
N VAL A 355 -7.62 22.39 -24.37
CA VAL A 355 -7.08 23.75 -24.55
C VAL A 355 -5.56 23.74 -24.49
N THR A 356 -4.96 23.02 -23.54
CA THR A 356 -3.51 22.87 -23.43
C THR A 356 -2.94 22.33 -24.73
N THR A 357 -3.41 21.18 -25.19
CA THR A 357 -2.91 20.53 -26.42
C THR A 357 -3.08 21.41 -27.65
N TYR A 358 -4.22 22.10 -27.80
CA TYR A 358 -4.42 23.04 -28.91
C TYR A 358 -3.41 24.19 -28.88
N LEU A 359 -3.20 24.81 -27.71
CA LEU A 359 -2.25 25.90 -27.56
C LEU A 359 -0.81 25.43 -27.77
N SER A 360 -0.43 24.25 -27.26
CA SER A 360 0.88 23.62 -27.52
C SER A 360 1.11 23.47 -29.01
N ALA A 361 0.17 22.80 -29.70
CA ALA A 361 0.24 22.58 -31.14
C ALA A 361 0.34 23.89 -31.91
N LYS A 362 -0.43 24.91 -31.52
CA LYS A 362 -0.40 26.25 -32.15
C LYS A 362 0.94 26.97 -31.94
N HIS A 363 1.55 26.84 -30.77
CA HIS A 363 2.84 27.46 -30.44
C HIS A 363 4.04 26.73 -31.06
N GLU A 364 3.94 25.42 -31.24
CA GLU A 364 5.01 24.57 -31.79
C GLU A 364 4.88 24.32 -33.30
N PHE A 365 3.74 24.67 -33.90
CA PHE A 365 3.52 24.58 -35.34
C PHE A 365 4.63 25.33 -36.10
N ARG A 366 5.45 24.57 -36.84
CA ARG A 366 6.65 24.97 -37.62
C ARG A 366 8.01 24.96 -36.91
N LYS A 367 8.12 24.45 -35.69
CA LYS A 367 9.44 24.13 -35.12
C LYS A 367 9.98 22.84 -35.78
N PRO A 368 11.31 22.72 -36.01
CA PRO A 368 11.89 21.51 -36.55
C PRO A 368 11.74 20.34 -35.56
N ARG A 369 11.53 19.12 -36.09
CA ARG A 369 11.36 17.84 -35.36
C ARG A 369 12.40 17.59 -34.26
N HIS A 370 13.59 18.17 -34.39
CA HIS A 370 14.74 17.99 -33.52
C HIS A 370 15.36 19.36 -33.24
N ILE A 371 15.45 19.70 -31.95
CA ILE A 371 16.32 20.78 -31.48
C ILE A 371 17.45 20.09 -30.73
N THR A 372 18.64 20.08 -31.33
CA THR A 372 19.84 19.60 -30.65
C THR A 372 20.40 20.74 -29.82
N HIS A 373 20.38 20.59 -28.49
CA HIS A 373 21.10 21.51 -27.61
C HIS A 373 22.55 21.03 -27.51
N GLU A 374 23.52 21.86 -27.95
CA GLU A 374 24.92 21.66 -27.61
C GLU A 374 25.15 22.14 -26.16
N GLU A 375 24.80 21.30 -25.19
CA GLU A 375 25.27 21.44 -23.81
C GLU A 375 26.07 20.20 -23.42
N ASP A 376 27.40 20.39 -23.43
CA ASP A 376 28.46 19.46 -23.02
C ASP A 376 28.55 18.11 -23.75
N ALA A 377 29.80 17.68 -23.99
CA ALA A 377 30.21 16.57 -24.86
C ALA A 377 29.71 15.15 -24.47
N PHE A 378 28.70 15.02 -23.61
CA PHE A 378 28.17 13.73 -23.15
C PHE A 378 26.64 13.65 -23.01
N SER A 379 25.85 14.64 -23.43
CA SER A 379 24.39 14.49 -23.50
C SER A 379 23.74 15.34 -24.57
N GLU A 380 23.52 14.77 -25.76
CA GLU A 380 22.50 15.29 -26.68
C GLU A 380 21.13 15.08 -26.03
N VAL A 381 20.52 16.14 -25.51
CA VAL A 381 19.09 16.12 -25.17
C VAL A 381 18.33 16.34 -26.46
N ILE A 382 17.70 15.27 -26.97
CA ILE A 382 16.81 15.33 -28.12
C ILE A 382 15.43 15.70 -27.60
N GLU A 383 15.02 16.95 -27.80
CA GLU A 383 13.62 17.34 -27.61
C GLU A 383 12.81 16.84 -28.82
N ILE A 384 11.90 15.90 -28.58
CA ILE A 384 11.03 15.33 -29.61
C ILE A 384 9.75 16.16 -29.64
N ASP A 385 9.48 16.79 -30.78
CA ASP A 385 8.18 17.45 -31.02
C ASP A 385 7.08 16.40 -31.16
N ASP A 386 6.20 16.32 -30.16
CA ASP A 386 5.07 15.39 -30.09
C ASP A 386 4.04 15.60 -31.24
N PHE A 387 4.09 16.74 -31.94
CA PHE A 387 3.17 17.13 -33.00
C PHE A 387 3.76 17.08 -34.40
N ALA A 388 5.06 16.78 -34.53
CA ALA A 388 5.82 16.77 -35.78
C ALA A 388 5.18 16.04 -36.97
N ASP A 389 4.35 15.03 -36.68
CA ASP A 389 3.79 14.09 -37.66
C ASP A 389 2.32 14.36 -37.94
N ASN A 390 1.68 15.25 -37.18
CA ASN A 390 0.26 15.55 -37.29
C ASN A 390 0.06 16.93 -37.88
N SER A 391 -0.81 17.05 -38.88
CA SER A 391 -1.26 18.37 -39.31
C SER A 391 -2.12 19.03 -38.22
N MET A 392 -2.24 20.37 -38.25
CA MET A 392 -3.13 21.07 -37.32
C MET A 392 -4.58 20.57 -37.45
N GLU A 393 -4.98 20.20 -38.68
CA GLU A 393 -6.29 19.62 -38.96
C GLU A 393 -6.48 18.27 -38.25
N ASP A 394 -5.46 17.41 -38.25
CA ASP A 394 -5.49 16.11 -37.55
C ASP A 394 -5.58 16.30 -36.03
N ILE A 395 -4.83 17.25 -35.48
CA ILE A 395 -4.85 17.56 -34.04
C ILE A 395 -6.23 18.07 -33.65
N VAL A 396 -6.78 19.05 -34.39
CA VAL A 396 -8.11 19.59 -34.16
C VAL A 396 -9.19 18.51 -34.27
N LEU A 397 -9.04 17.55 -35.19
CA LEU A 397 -9.96 16.43 -35.33
C LEU A 397 -9.90 15.50 -34.11
N LYS A 398 -8.70 15.13 -33.63
CA LYS A 398 -8.52 14.33 -32.40
C LYS A 398 -9.12 15.02 -31.17
N LEU A 399 -8.88 16.32 -31.00
CA LEU A 399 -9.43 17.10 -29.89
C LEU A 399 -10.96 17.17 -29.92
N ARG A 400 -11.53 17.27 -31.13
CA ARG A 400 -12.98 17.23 -31.32
C ARG A 400 -13.56 15.85 -30.96
N GLU A 401 -12.86 14.77 -31.30
CA GLU A 401 -13.24 13.42 -30.88
C GLU A 401 -13.20 13.25 -29.36
N GLU A 402 -12.18 13.79 -28.69
CA GLU A 402 -12.06 13.78 -27.23
C GLU A 402 -13.26 14.50 -26.56
N LEU A 403 -13.61 15.70 -27.03
CA LEU A 403 -14.81 16.41 -26.55
C LEU A 403 -16.11 15.63 -26.80
N ASN A 404 -16.24 15.00 -27.97
CA ASN A 404 -17.41 14.19 -28.28
C ASN A 404 -17.49 12.94 -27.40
N ASN A 405 -16.34 12.30 -27.11
CA ASN A 405 -16.27 11.18 -26.20
C ASN A 405 -16.67 11.60 -24.79
N ALA A 406 -16.19 12.74 -24.29
CA ALA A 406 -16.61 13.26 -22.99
C ALA A 406 -18.13 13.52 -22.93
N ARG A 407 -18.74 14.04 -24.00
CA ARG A 407 -20.20 14.18 -24.10
C ARG A 407 -20.95 12.85 -24.06
N ARG A 408 -20.41 11.80 -24.69
CA ARG A 408 -20.98 10.44 -24.61
C ARG A 408 -20.93 9.87 -23.19
N HIS A 409 -19.94 10.29 -22.39
CA HIS A 409 -19.83 9.94 -20.96
C HIS A 409 -20.72 10.82 -20.05
N GLY A 410 -21.53 11.71 -20.63
CA GLY A 410 -22.53 12.49 -19.90
C GLY A 410 -22.06 13.87 -19.43
N TYR A 411 -20.87 14.31 -19.84
CA TYR A 411 -20.38 15.66 -19.53
C TYR A 411 -20.91 16.69 -20.54
N THR A 412 -21.48 17.78 -20.04
CA THR A 412 -21.93 18.89 -20.88
C THR A 412 -20.81 19.90 -21.14
N LEU A 413 -20.90 20.64 -22.25
CA LEU A 413 -19.96 21.71 -22.54
C LEU A 413 -20.02 22.82 -21.47
N GLU A 414 -21.19 23.05 -20.86
CA GLU A 414 -21.35 24.03 -19.78
C GLU A 414 -20.58 23.62 -18.52
N GLU A 415 -20.66 22.34 -18.14
CA GLU A 415 -19.89 21.78 -17.02
C GLU A 415 -18.38 21.84 -17.27
N MET A 416 -17.94 21.56 -18.50
CA MET A 416 -16.55 21.67 -18.91
C MET A 416 -16.02 23.10 -18.77
N ILE A 417 -16.74 24.09 -19.31
CA ILE A 417 -16.35 25.51 -19.26
C ILE A 417 -16.33 26.01 -17.82
N LYS A 418 -17.34 25.67 -17.01
CA LYS A 418 -17.39 26.07 -15.60
C LYS A 418 -16.32 25.37 -14.78
N GLY A 419 -16.09 24.09 -15.05
CA GLY A 419 -15.14 23.22 -14.35
C GLY A 419 -13.68 23.50 -14.65
N ILE A 420 -13.35 24.16 -15.78
CA ILE A 420 -11.95 24.37 -16.21
C ILE A 420 -11.07 25.03 -15.14
N TRP A 421 -11.67 25.89 -14.31
CA TRP A 421 -11.00 26.54 -13.17
C TRP A 421 -10.53 25.57 -12.08
N LEU A 422 -11.09 24.36 -12.03
CA LEU A 422 -10.76 23.31 -11.07
C LEU A 422 -9.71 22.33 -11.60
N SER A 423 -9.25 22.49 -12.85
CA SER A 423 -8.31 21.56 -13.50
C SER A 423 -6.98 21.45 -12.77
N ALA A 424 -6.48 22.52 -12.16
CA ALA A 424 -5.25 22.53 -11.35
C ALA A 424 -5.48 22.74 -9.84
N TRP A 425 -6.72 23.02 -9.42
CA TRP A 425 -7.09 23.15 -8.00
C TRP A 425 -6.98 21.80 -7.29
N PRO A 426 -6.46 21.68 -6.03
CA PRO A 426 -6.17 22.75 -5.08
C PRO A 426 -4.78 23.38 -5.21
N LEU A 427 -3.88 22.82 -6.04
CA LEU A 427 -2.50 23.32 -6.15
C LEU A 427 -2.44 24.74 -6.71
N ASN A 428 -3.36 25.08 -7.61
CA ASN A 428 -3.46 26.40 -8.21
C ASN A 428 -4.92 26.82 -8.37
N ALA A 429 -5.22 28.10 -8.14
CA ALA A 429 -6.55 28.69 -8.33
C ALA A 429 -6.83 29.10 -9.79
N VAL A 430 -5.92 28.75 -10.71
CA VAL A 430 -6.00 29.03 -12.15
C VAL A 430 -5.86 27.73 -12.94
N PRO A 431 -6.45 27.60 -14.14
CA PRO A 431 -6.32 26.41 -14.97
C PRO A 431 -4.85 26.08 -15.30
N ARG A 432 -4.55 24.80 -15.55
CA ARG A 432 -3.18 24.33 -15.79
C ARG A 432 -2.59 24.97 -17.06
N PHE A 433 -3.37 25.13 -18.12
CA PHE A 433 -2.86 25.76 -19.35
C PHE A 433 -2.41 27.21 -19.14
N VAL A 434 -3.02 27.93 -18.19
CA VAL A 434 -2.61 29.31 -17.87
C VAL A 434 -1.20 29.33 -17.29
N ILE A 435 -0.87 28.36 -16.44
CA ILE A 435 0.47 28.22 -15.82
C ILE A 435 1.53 27.96 -16.89
N LEU A 436 1.20 27.16 -17.90
CA LEU A 436 2.12 26.75 -18.97
C LEU A 436 2.38 27.88 -19.98
N TYR A 437 1.37 28.68 -20.30
CA TYR A 437 1.45 29.61 -21.42
C TYR A 437 1.56 31.10 -21.02
N HIS A 438 1.24 31.51 -19.79
CA HIS A 438 1.26 32.94 -19.43
C HIS A 438 1.54 33.23 -17.94
N GLN A 439 2.70 33.82 -17.63
CA GLN A 439 3.09 34.25 -16.28
C GLN A 439 2.73 35.72 -15.93
N THR A 440 2.18 36.52 -16.86
CA THR A 440 2.18 38.00 -16.71
C THR A 440 0.88 38.76 -17.03
N SER A 441 -0.27 38.10 -17.31
CA SER A 441 -1.50 38.85 -17.60
C SER A 441 -2.25 39.28 -16.32
N GLU A 442 -2.56 40.57 -16.16
CA GLU A 442 -3.35 41.10 -15.03
C GLU A 442 -4.82 40.63 -15.03
N ASN A 443 -5.33 40.06 -16.14
CA ASN A 443 -6.73 39.64 -16.28
C ASN A 443 -6.89 38.16 -16.69
N THR A 444 -6.71 37.26 -15.71
CA THR A 444 -6.81 35.80 -15.92
C THR A 444 -8.17 35.34 -16.46
N ILE A 445 -9.27 36.02 -16.11
CA ILE A 445 -10.61 35.64 -16.60
C ILE A 445 -10.71 35.85 -18.11
N GLU A 446 -10.18 36.97 -18.60
CA GLU A 446 -10.14 37.28 -20.03
C GLU A 446 -9.30 36.27 -20.80
N LEU A 447 -8.12 35.95 -20.27
CA LEU A 447 -7.24 34.95 -20.85
C LEU A 447 -7.93 33.59 -21.02
N VAL A 448 -8.56 33.10 -19.95
CA VAL A 448 -9.28 31.81 -19.99
C VAL A 448 -10.44 31.88 -20.98
N ARG A 449 -11.15 33.00 -21.02
CA ARG A 449 -12.26 33.23 -21.95
C ARG A 449 -11.82 33.15 -23.40
N GLU A 450 -10.75 33.85 -23.76
CA GLU A 450 -10.21 33.89 -25.12
C GLU A 450 -9.65 32.54 -25.53
N ALA A 451 -8.80 31.93 -24.70
CA ALA A 451 -8.18 30.64 -25.00
C ALA A 451 -9.21 29.52 -25.23
N VAL A 452 -10.22 29.42 -24.36
CA VAL A 452 -11.29 28.42 -24.51
C VAL A 452 -12.12 28.72 -25.75
N ARG A 453 -12.48 29.98 -26.00
CA ARG A 453 -13.30 30.36 -27.16
C ARG A 453 -12.57 30.04 -28.47
N GLU A 454 -11.32 30.45 -28.58
CA GLU A 454 -10.48 30.19 -29.75
C GLU A 454 -10.36 28.69 -30.02
N THR A 455 -10.08 27.89 -28.98
CA THR A 455 -9.97 26.43 -29.10
C THR A 455 -11.27 25.81 -29.61
N LEU A 456 -12.42 26.19 -29.04
CA LEU A 456 -13.73 25.69 -29.47
C LEU A 456 -14.07 26.09 -30.91
N GLU A 457 -13.75 27.32 -31.31
CA GLU A 457 -13.94 27.81 -32.67
C GLU A 457 -13.08 27.04 -33.68
N ALA A 458 -11.81 26.77 -33.36
CA ALA A 458 -10.92 25.95 -34.19
C ALA A 458 -11.48 24.54 -34.42
N MET A 459 -12.12 23.95 -33.41
CA MET A 459 -12.80 22.64 -33.53
C MET A 459 -14.19 22.70 -34.17
N ASN A 460 -14.64 23.86 -34.66
CA ASN A 460 -16.00 24.09 -35.15
C ASN A 460 -17.08 23.72 -34.12
N VAL A 461 -16.82 23.94 -32.84
CA VAL A 461 -17.77 23.73 -31.73
C VAL A 461 -18.32 25.07 -31.29
N ARG A 462 -19.63 25.27 -31.42
CA ARG A 462 -20.28 26.53 -31.01
C ARG A 462 -20.29 26.65 -29.47
N PRO A 463 -19.75 27.75 -28.90
CA PRO A 463 -19.88 28.02 -27.47
C PRO A 463 -21.34 28.18 -27.03
N PRO A 464 -21.70 27.83 -25.78
CA PRO A 464 -23.03 28.07 -25.22
C PRO A 464 -23.38 29.56 -25.20
N ARG A 465 -24.68 29.91 -25.25
CA ARG A 465 -25.13 31.31 -25.25
C ARG A 465 -24.73 32.08 -23.98
N ASN A 466 -24.57 31.37 -22.86
CA ASN A 466 -24.16 31.88 -21.56
C ASN A 466 -22.66 31.70 -21.29
N PHE A 467 -21.83 31.50 -22.32
CA PHE A 467 -20.39 31.23 -22.20
C PHE A 467 -19.67 32.16 -21.21
N ASP A 468 -19.83 33.47 -21.36
CA ASP A 468 -19.17 34.45 -20.48
C ASP A 468 -19.61 34.35 -19.02
N SER A 469 -20.87 33.97 -18.77
CA SER A 469 -21.37 33.71 -17.41
C SER A 469 -20.71 32.47 -16.83
N LEU A 470 -20.62 31.38 -17.61
CA LEU A 470 -20.04 30.11 -17.16
C LEU A 470 -18.58 30.24 -16.75
N VAL A 471 -17.78 30.99 -17.53
CA VAL A 471 -16.37 31.26 -17.19
C VAL A 471 -16.28 32.01 -15.86
N ARG A 472 -17.10 33.04 -15.65
CA ARG A 472 -17.11 33.83 -14.40
C ARG A 472 -17.64 33.04 -13.21
N GLU A 473 -18.64 32.19 -13.42
CA GLU A 473 -19.17 31.30 -12.38
C GLU A 473 -18.13 30.27 -11.93
N GLY A 474 -17.37 29.71 -12.87
CA GLY A 474 -16.27 28.80 -12.56
C GLY A 474 -15.17 29.48 -11.74
N TYR A 475 -14.82 30.73 -12.09
CA TYR A 475 -13.87 31.52 -11.32
C TYR A 475 -14.34 31.80 -9.88
N LYS A 476 -15.62 32.17 -9.71
CA LYS A 476 -16.20 32.35 -8.37
C LYS A 476 -16.18 31.05 -7.57
N LEU A 477 -16.52 29.93 -8.20
CA LEU A 477 -16.52 28.61 -7.57
C LEU A 477 -15.13 28.21 -7.06
N VAL A 478 -14.07 28.39 -7.84
CA VAL A 478 -12.71 28.05 -7.38
C VAL A 478 -12.27 28.93 -6.22
N LYS A 479 -12.66 30.22 -6.20
CA LYS A 479 -12.39 31.13 -5.07
C LYS A 479 -13.13 30.70 -3.81
N GLU A 480 -14.41 30.34 -3.92
CA GLU A 480 -15.19 29.82 -2.80
C GLU A 480 -14.58 28.53 -2.22
N LEU A 481 -14.14 27.60 -3.09
CA LEU A 481 -13.49 26.37 -2.66
C LEU A 481 -12.12 26.61 -2.02
N ASP A 482 -11.33 27.55 -2.52
CA ASP A 482 -10.04 27.92 -1.96
C ASP A 482 -10.18 28.56 -0.56
N GLU A 483 -11.18 29.43 -0.38
CA GLU A 483 -11.51 29.97 0.95
C GLU A 483 -11.94 28.88 1.93
N LEU A 484 -12.74 27.92 1.48
CA LEU A 484 -13.17 26.79 2.31
C LEU A 484 -11.99 25.88 2.67
N LEU A 485 -11.08 25.60 1.74
CA LEU A 485 -9.89 24.79 2.00
C LEU A 485 -8.98 25.46 3.03
N LYS A 486 -8.77 26.78 2.90
CA LYS A 486 -7.99 27.57 3.88
C LYS A 486 -8.57 27.55 5.29
N ARG A 487 -9.90 27.53 5.42
CA ARG A 487 -10.56 27.44 6.73
C ARG A 487 -10.35 26.08 7.40
N ASP A 488 -10.30 24.99 6.63
CA ASP A 488 -10.01 23.67 7.18
C ASP A 488 -8.52 23.53 7.56
N SER A 489 -7.61 24.08 6.75
CA SER A 489 -6.17 24.04 7.08
C SER A 489 -5.80 24.85 8.33
N GLN A 490 -6.65 25.77 8.78
CA GLN A 490 -6.45 26.56 10.01
C GLN A 490 -6.95 25.86 11.28
N LYS A 491 -7.60 24.69 11.17
CA LYS A 491 -8.05 23.90 12.32
C LYS A 491 -6.94 23.06 12.95
N TYR A 492 -5.83 22.90 12.22
CA TYR A 492 -4.59 22.23 12.63
C TYR A 492 -3.49 23.28 12.75
#